data_AF-A0A199VAC4-F1
#
_entry.id   AF-A0A199VAC4-F1
#
_cell.length_a   1.000
_cell.length_b   1.000
_cell.length_c   1.000
_cell.angle_alpha   90.00
_cell.angle_beta   90.00
_cell.angle_gamma   90.00
#
_symmetry.space_group_name_H-M   'P 1'
#
loop_
_entity.id
_entity.type
_entity.pdbx_description
1 polymer ?
#
loop_
_entity_poly.entity_id
_entity_poly.type
_entity_poly.pdbx_seq_one_letter_code
_entity_poly.pdbx_strand_id
1 'polypeptide(L)'
;MKQILRYLFLKQNDEGETKHLEALDGAASRLWLFEMDLLDPTSILAAVNGTAGVFHLASPLILDGLQDPEKELLDPAVKGTLNVLRAAKECGVGRVVLVSSQAAMIPNPTGPSMWP
;
A
#
# COMPACT_ATOMS: atom_id res chain seq x y z
N MET A 1 10.32 19.30 -13.24
CA MET A 1 10.07 17.85 -13.11
C MET A 1 8.58 17.66 -12.87
N LYS A 2 7.85 17.04 -13.81
CA LYS A 2 6.42 16.77 -13.65
C LYS A 2 6.29 15.53 -12.76
N GLN A 3 5.69 15.67 -11.59
CA GLN A 3 5.41 14.55 -10.69
C GLN A 3 4.43 13.61 -11.40
N ILE A 4 4.86 12.38 -11.67
CA ILE A 4 3.99 11.30 -12.14
C ILE A 4 3.39 10.65 -10.89
N LEU A 5 2.08 10.76 -10.69
CA LEU A 5 1.36 10.00 -9.69
C LEU A 5 0.90 8.69 -10.34
N ARG A 6 1.45 7.57 -9.89
CA ARG A 6 0.92 6.23 -10.18
C ARG A 6 0.01 5.85 -9.04
N TYR A 7 -1.26 5.60 -9.35
CA TYR A 7 -2.23 5.11 -8.38
C TYR A 7 -2.37 3.60 -8.53
N LEU A 8 -2.61 2.96 -7.40
CA LEU A 8 -2.51 1.52 -7.24
C LEU A 8 -3.86 0.98 -6.78
N PHE A 9 -4.38 -0.02 -7.50
CA PHE A 9 -5.68 -0.63 -7.21
C PHE A 9 -5.62 -2.15 -7.25
N LEU A 10 -6.52 -2.79 -6.51
CA LEU A 10 -6.56 -4.23 -6.29
C LEU A 10 -7.06 -5.04 -7.51
N LYS A 11 -7.82 -4.40 -8.43
CA LYS A 11 -8.29 -5.00 -9.69
C LYS A 11 -8.41 -3.94 -10.78
N GLN A 12 -7.75 -4.15 -11.91
CA GLN A 12 -7.70 -3.17 -13.02
C GLN A 12 -9.03 -3.07 -13.81
N ASN A 13 -9.88 -4.11 -13.76
CA ASN A 13 -11.12 -4.19 -14.54
C ASN A 13 -12.41 -4.08 -13.70
N ASP A 14 -12.32 -3.55 -12.48
CA ASP A 14 -13.52 -3.23 -11.69
C ASP A 14 -13.91 -1.77 -11.91
N GLU A 15 -14.92 -1.52 -12.75
CA GLU A 15 -15.38 -0.16 -13.05
C GLU A 15 -15.84 0.60 -11.80
N GLY A 16 -16.31 -0.08 -10.75
CA GLY A 16 -16.66 0.57 -9.49
C GLY A 16 -15.45 1.23 -8.82
N GLU A 17 -14.30 0.58 -8.94
CA GLU A 17 -13.05 0.99 -8.33
C GLU A 17 -12.22 1.92 -9.23
N THR A 18 -12.32 1.83 -10.56
CA THR A 18 -11.42 2.57 -11.45
C THR A 18 -12.05 3.81 -12.11
N LYS A 19 -13.35 3.79 -12.42
CA LYS A 19 -14.01 4.82 -13.23
C LYS A 19 -13.91 6.21 -12.63
N HIS A 20 -13.99 6.32 -11.31
CA HIS A 20 -13.90 7.60 -10.61
C HIS A 20 -12.48 8.21 -10.66
N LEU A 21 -11.43 7.38 -10.79
CA LEU A 21 -10.05 7.82 -10.94
C LEU A 21 -9.77 8.27 -12.38
N GLU A 22 -10.28 7.52 -13.35
CA GLU A 22 -10.17 7.81 -14.78
C GLU A 22 -10.91 9.10 -15.16
N ALA A 23 -11.97 9.44 -14.41
CA ALA A 23 -12.70 10.68 -14.55
C ALA A 23 -11.98 11.92 -13.99
N LEU A 24 -10.85 11.76 -13.28
CA LEU A 24 -10.09 12.89 -12.73
C LEU A 24 -9.42 13.72 -13.84
N ASP A 25 -9.35 15.04 -13.64
CA ASP A 25 -8.77 15.96 -14.60
C ASP A 25 -7.31 15.58 -14.96
N GLY A 26 -7.13 15.17 -16.21
CA GLY A 26 -5.83 14.80 -16.76
C GLY A 26 -5.37 13.37 -16.46
N ALA A 27 -6.23 12.52 -15.89
CA ALA A 27 -5.98 11.09 -15.70
C ALA A 27 -5.53 10.41 -17.00
N ALA A 28 -6.18 10.69 -18.12
CA ALA A 28 -5.84 10.13 -19.44
C ALA A 28 -4.36 10.30 -19.87
N SER A 29 -3.62 11.23 -19.27
CA SER A 29 -2.21 11.49 -19.59
C SER A 29 -1.23 11.28 -18.43
N ARG A 30 -1.74 11.08 -17.20
CA ARG A 30 -0.93 11.06 -15.97
C ARG A 30 -1.26 9.91 -15.02
N LEU A 31 -2.35 9.18 -15.26
CA LEU A 31 -2.77 8.04 -14.48
C LEU A 31 -2.36 6.77 -15.22
N TRP A 32 -1.66 5.90 -14.51
CA TRP A 32 -1.41 4.53 -14.93
C TRP A 32 -1.91 3.62 -13.82
N LEU A 33 -2.86 2.75 -14.16
CA LEU A 33 -3.41 1.76 -13.26
C LEU A 33 -2.67 0.45 -13.45
N PHE A 34 -2.29 -0.17 -12.34
CA PHE A 34 -1.64 -1.48 -12.30
C PHE A 34 -2.48 -2.40 -11.40
N GLU A 35 -2.68 -3.63 -11.84
CA GLU A 35 -3.15 -4.71 -10.96
C GLU A 35 -1.98 -5.16 -10.10
N MET A 36 -2.20 -5.30 -8.79
CA MET A 36 -1.14 -5.65 -7.85
C MET A 36 -1.68 -6.41 -6.65
N ASP A 37 -0.90 -7.40 -6.22
CA ASP A 37 -1.06 -8.09 -4.94
C ASP A 37 0.14 -7.74 -4.04
N LEU A 38 -0.13 -7.25 -2.83
CA LEU A 38 0.92 -6.92 -1.86
C LEU A 38 1.75 -8.14 -1.42
N LEU A 39 1.22 -9.34 -1.61
CA LEU A 39 1.88 -10.60 -1.30
C LEU A 39 2.64 -11.18 -2.51
N ASP A 40 2.52 -10.58 -3.70
CA ASP A 40 3.35 -10.89 -4.87
C ASP A 40 4.34 -9.74 -5.17
N PRO A 41 5.63 -9.89 -4.79
CA PRO A 41 6.67 -8.90 -5.06
C PRO A 41 6.81 -8.51 -6.54
N THR A 42 6.52 -9.43 -7.47
CA THR A 42 6.68 -9.18 -8.91
C THR A 42 5.66 -8.15 -9.38
N SER A 43 4.41 -8.28 -8.92
CA SER A 43 3.34 -7.32 -9.23
C SER A 43 3.66 -5.91 -8.69
N ILE A 44 4.32 -5.82 -7.52
CA ILE A 44 4.71 -4.55 -6.90
C ILE A 44 5.79 -3.84 -7.73
N LEU A 45 6.81 -4.56 -8.20
CA LEU A 45 7.92 -3.98 -8.97
C LEU A 45 7.42 -3.29 -10.24
N ALA A 46 6.40 -3.84 -10.91
CA ALA A 46 5.82 -3.24 -12.12
C ALA A 46 5.24 -1.84 -11.86
N ALA A 47 4.60 -1.64 -10.70
CA ALA A 47 4.01 -0.36 -10.31
C ALA A 47 5.06 0.66 -9.80
N VAL A 48 6.08 0.17 -9.07
CA VAL A 48 7.07 1.02 -8.38
C VAL A 48 8.22 1.45 -9.29
N ASN A 49 8.56 0.66 -10.31
CA ASN A 49 9.71 0.96 -11.18
C ASN A 49 9.56 2.32 -11.88
N GLY A 50 10.62 3.14 -11.78
CA GLY A 50 10.67 4.50 -12.35
C GLY A 50 9.88 5.56 -11.57
N THR A 51 9.38 5.25 -10.36
CA THR A 51 8.72 6.23 -9.50
C THR A 51 9.73 7.04 -8.68
N ALA A 52 9.41 8.32 -8.42
CA ALA A 52 10.22 9.17 -7.55
C ALA A 52 9.90 8.98 -6.05
N GLY A 53 8.67 8.55 -5.75
CA GLY A 53 8.14 8.37 -4.41
C GLY A 53 6.96 7.40 -4.43
N VAL A 54 6.69 6.77 -3.29
CA VAL A 54 5.58 5.82 -3.11
C VAL A 54 4.71 6.28 -1.94
N PHE A 55 3.40 6.30 -2.15
CA PHE A 55 2.42 6.43 -1.07
C PHE A 55 1.82 5.05 -0.81
N HIS A 56 2.13 4.45 0.35
CA HIS A 56 1.58 3.15 0.75
C HIS A 56 0.30 3.35 1.57
N LEU A 57 -0.83 3.23 0.90
CA LEU A 57 -2.18 3.34 1.49
C LEU A 57 -2.84 1.95 1.71
N ALA A 58 -2.35 0.93 1.01
CA ALA A 58 -2.98 -0.38 1.00
C ALA A 58 -2.63 -1.16 2.27
N SER A 59 -3.61 -1.33 3.16
CA SER A 59 -3.52 -2.18 4.34
C SER A 59 -4.84 -2.94 4.49
N PRO A 60 -4.82 -4.23 4.89
CA PRO A 60 -6.03 -4.90 5.31
C PRO A 60 -6.61 -4.15 6.53
N LEU A 61 -7.94 -4.00 6.55
CA LEU A 61 -8.69 -3.46 7.68
C LEU A 61 -9.96 -4.29 7.83
N ILE A 62 -9.90 -5.28 8.72
CA ILE A 62 -11.03 -6.15 9.05
C ILE A 62 -11.44 -5.80 10.48
N LEU A 63 -12.64 -5.22 10.64
CA LEU A 63 -13.10 -4.71 11.94
C LEU A 63 -13.82 -5.78 12.77
N ASP A 64 -14.51 -6.72 12.12
CA ASP A 64 -15.30 -7.76 12.75
C ASP A 64 -15.08 -9.12 12.07
N GLY A 65 -15.35 -10.21 12.79
CA GLY A 65 -15.39 -11.55 12.21
C GLY A 65 -14.04 -12.27 12.07
N LEU A 66 -12.94 -11.68 12.54
CA LEU A 66 -11.62 -12.32 12.57
C LEU A 66 -11.64 -13.58 13.44
N GLN A 67 -11.18 -14.71 12.91
CA GLN A 67 -10.96 -15.93 13.68
C GLN A 67 -9.52 -16.01 14.19
N ASP A 68 -8.56 -15.66 13.33
CA ASP A 68 -7.13 -15.59 13.63
C ASP A 68 -6.58 -14.20 13.23
N PRO A 69 -6.62 -13.20 14.15
CA PRO A 69 -6.17 -11.83 13.86
C PRO A 69 -4.70 -11.76 13.41
N GLU A 70 -3.86 -12.69 13.85
CA GLU A 70 -2.46 -12.75 13.45
C GLU A 70 -2.37 -13.04 11.95
N LYS A 71 -2.98 -14.14 11.50
CA LYS A 71 -2.89 -14.59 10.10
C LYS A 71 -3.74 -13.76 9.14
N GLU A 72 -4.90 -13.30 9.59
CA GLU A 72 -5.90 -12.65 8.73
C GLU A 72 -5.68 -11.14 8.61
N LEU A 73 -5.04 -10.50 9.60
CA LEU A 73 -4.85 -9.05 9.63
C LEU A 73 -3.37 -8.66 9.77
N LEU A 74 -2.68 -9.14 10.81
CA LEU A 74 -1.35 -8.64 11.15
C LEU A 74 -0.28 -9.08 10.13
N ASP A 75 -0.19 -10.38 9.87
CA ASP A 75 0.73 -10.99 8.90
C ASP A 75 0.64 -10.33 7.51
N PRO A 76 -0.55 -10.22 6.87
CA PRO A 76 -0.65 -9.60 5.56
C PRO A 76 -0.31 -8.09 5.60
N ALA A 77 -0.68 -7.36 6.65
CA ALA A 77 -0.32 -5.95 6.79
C ALA A 77 1.21 -5.76 6.87
N VAL A 78 1.88 -6.58 7.69
CA VAL A 78 3.34 -6.55 7.88
C VAL A 78 4.06 -6.98 6.61
N LYS A 79 3.72 -8.15 6.06
CA LYS A 79 4.36 -8.72 4.86
C LYS A 79 4.18 -7.80 3.65
N GLY A 80 2.97 -7.31 3.42
CA GLY A 80 2.66 -6.39 2.33
C GLY A 80 3.45 -5.08 2.42
N THR A 81 3.50 -4.48 3.61
CA THR A 81 4.29 -3.26 3.84
C THR A 81 5.78 -3.49 3.60
N LEU A 82 6.33 -4.60 4.09
CA LEU A 82 7.74 -4.95 3.86
C LEU A 82 8.05 -5.19 2.39
N ASN A 83 7.14 -5.80 1.62
CA ASN A 83 7.33 -6.01 0.20
C ASN A 83 7.37 -4.69 -0.57
N VAL A 84 6.49 -3.74 -0.25
CA VAL A 84 6.51 -2.38 -0.83
C VAL A 84 7.81 -1.66 -0.50
N LEU A 85 8.27 -1.71 0.76
CA LEU A 85 9.52 -1.09 1.18
C LEU A 85 10.74 -1.70 0.47
N ARG A 86 10.76 -3.02 0.26
CA ARG A 86 11.81 -3.72 -0.49
C ARG A 86 11.82 -3.30 -1.96
N ALA A 87 10.66 -3.32 -2.62
CA ALA A 87 10.54 -2.90 -4.02
C ALA A 87 10.95 -1.42 -4.20
N ALA A 88 10.50 -0.54 -3.30
CA ALA A 88 10.90 0.87 -3.31
C ALA A 88 12.43 1.04 -3.18
N LYS A 89 13.05 0.28 -2.27
CA LYS A 89 14.51 0.28 -2.11
C LYS A 89 15.21 -0.23 -3.37
N GLU A 90 14.74 -1.33 -3.95
CA GLU A 90 15.31 -1.92 -5.17
C GLU A 90 15.22 -0.98 -6.37
N CYS A 91 14.10 -0.29 -6.54
CA CYS A 91 13.89 0.68 -7.60
C CYS A 91 14.54 2.05 -7.34
N GLY A 92 15.24 2.24 -6.22
CA GLY A 92 15.91 3.51 -5.89
C GLY A 92 14.94 4.67 -5.59
N VAL A 93 13.75 4.38 -5.07
CA VAL A 93 12.75 5.38 -4.70
C VAL A 93 13.28 6.29 -3.59
N GLY A 94 13.14 7.61 -3.77
CA GLY A 94 13.70 8.60 -2.83
C GLY A 94 12.93 8.73 -1.51
N ARG A 95 11.62 8.42 -1.51
CA ARG A 95 10.77 8.48 -0.30
C ARG A 95 9.57 7.55 -0.40
N VAL A 96 9.29 6.85 0.70
CA VAL A 96 8.02 6.15 0.93
C VAL A 96 7.25 6.89 2.02
N VAL A 97 5.97 7.19 1.76
CA VAL A 97 5.02 7.73 2.73
C VAL A 97 4.05 6.62 3.09
N LEU A 98 4.12 6.14 4.32
CA LEU A 98 3.25 5.10 4.86
C LEU A 98 2.04 5.74 5.55
N VAL A 99 0.83 5.31 5.21
CA VAL A 99 -0.36 5.64 6.00
C VAL A 99 -0.43 4.69 7.20
N SER A 100 -0.11 5.23 8.37
CA SER A 100 -0.26 4.55 9.65
C SER A 100 -1.66 4.80 10.25
N SER A 101 -1.88 4.35 11.49
CA SER A 101 -3.11 4.54 12.23
C SER A 101 -2.82 5.10 13.63
N GLN A 102 -3.78 5.82 14.22
CA GLN A 102 -3.72 6.19 15.64
C GLN A 102 -3.56 4.96 16.55
N ALA A 103 -4.09 3.79 16.13
CA ALA A 103 -3.97 2.54 16.86
C ALA A 103 -2.50 2.13 17.12
N ALA A 104 -1.57 2.50 16.24
CA ALA A 104 -0.14 2.21 16.41
C ALA A 104 0.52 3.02 17.54
N MET A 105 -0.14 4.07 18.03
CA MET A 105 0.35 4.95 19.10
C MET A 105 -0.33 4.71 20.45
N ILE A 106 -1.38 3.89 20.48
CA ILE A 106 -2.09 3.57 21.72
C ILE A 106 -1.21 2.62 22.54
N PRO A 107 -0.85 2.96 23.79
CA PRO A 107 -0.10 2.06 24.64
C PRO A 107 -0.84 0.74 24.82
N ASN A 108 -0.16 -0.38 24.60
CA ASN A 108 -0.70 -1.69 24.92
C ASN A 108 -0.67 -1.88 26.45
N PRO A 109 -1.80 -1.83 27.17
CA PRO A 109 -1.82 -1.89 28.63
C PRO A 109 -1.36 -3.26 29.18
N THR A 110 -1.37 -4.30 28.33
CA THR A 110 -0.90 -5.65 28.66
C THR A 110 0.39 -6.01 27.93
N GLY A 111 0.97 -5.08 27.18
CA GLY A 111 2.25 -5.28 26.50
C GLY A 111 3.40 -5.31 27.51
N PRO A 112 4.53 -5.96 27.16
CA PRO A 112 5.74 -5.83 27.97
C PRO A 112 6.07 -4.34 28.16
N SER A 113 6.51 -3.96 29.36
CA SER A 113 6.84 -2.57 29.69
C SER A 113 8.01 -2.09 28.83
N MET A 114 7.63 -1.46 27.72
CA MET A 114 8.42 -0.69 26.77
C MET A 114 9.50 -1.42 25.97
N TRP A 115 9.48 -1.07 24.69
CA TRP A 115 10.66 -0.83 23.86
C TRP A 115 11.80 -0.21 24.70
N PRO A 116 13.06 -0.62 24.50
CA PRO A 116 14.20 -0.15 25.30
C PRO A 116 14.38 1.38 25.30
#